data_AF-A0A2T2V2L4-F1
#
_entry.id   AF-A0A2T2V2L4-F1
#
_cell.length_a   1.000
_cell.length_b   1.000
_cell.length_c   1.000
_cell.angle_alpha   90.00
_cell.angle_beta   90.00
_cell.angle_gamma   90.00
#
_symmetry.space_group_name_H-M   'P 1'
#
loop_
_entity.id
_entity.type
_entity.pdbx_description
1 polymer ?
#
loop_
_entity_poly.entity_id
_entity_poly.type
_entity_poly.pdbx_seq_one_letter_code
_entity_poly.pdbx_strand_id
1 'polypeptide(L)'
;MAAFWQMLTPAQLFVGSFLVLILLGTVGFKVLPGLHAGAELSWLDALFTATSAVCVTGLIVVDTAEFFTTWGQAYILVLIQLGGLGIISFTSVIIST
;
A
#
# COMPACT_ATOMS: atom_id res chain seq x y z
N MET A 1 -5.07 -4.56 -31.35
CA MET A 1 -4.15 -4.12 -30.29
C MET A 1 -4.36 -5.02 -29.10
N ALA A 2 -3.41 -5.92 -28.80
CA ALA A 2 -3.46 -6.64 -27.52
C ALA A 2 -3.32 -5.59 -26.41
N ALA A 3 -4.20 -5.63 -25.40
CA ALA A 3 -4.09 -4.71 -24.27
C ALA A 3 -2.77 -5.01 -23.54
N PHE A 4 -2.07 -3.99 -23.04
CA PHE A 4 -0.80 -4.13 -22.32
C PHE A 4 -0.85 -5.22 -21.22
N TRP A 5 -2.02 -5.37 -20.58
CA TRP A 5 -2.32 -6.40 -19.58
C TRP A 5 -2.23 -7.85 -20.09
N GLN A 6 -2.36 -8.10 -21.40
CA GLN A 6 -2.26 -9.42 -22.03
C GLN A 6 -0.80 -9.83 -22.31
N MET A 7 0.17 -8.92 -22.18
CA MET A 7 1.59 -9.20 -22.40
C MET A 7 2.35 -9.54 -21.10
N LEU A 8 1.74 -9.32 -19.93
CA LEU A 8 2.35 -9.54 -18.62
C LEU A 8 1.91 -10.89 -18.03
N THR A 9 2.82 -11.59 -17.36
CA THR A 9 2.47 -12.82 -16.65
C THR A 9 1.60 -12.49 -15.42
N PRO A 10 0.74 -13.42 -14.95
CA PRO A 10 -0.05 -13.19 -13.74
C PRO A 10 0.78 -12.78 -12.52
N ALA A 11 1.99 -13.34 -12.38
CA ALA A 11 2.93 -12.96 -11.33
C ALA A 11 3.47 -11.53 -11.49
N GLN A 12 3.77 -11.09 -12.72
CA GLN A 12 4.20 -9.71 -12.98
C GLN A 12 3.07 -8.71 -12.72
N LEU A 13 1.83 -9.07 -13.04
CA LEU A 13 0.65 -8.26 -12.71
C LEU A 13 0.47 -8.14 -11.20
N PHE A 14 0.66 -9.23 -10.47
CA PHE A 14 0.59 -9.24 -9.01
C PHE A 14 1.63 -8.29 -8.40
N VAL A 15 2.91 -8.50 -8.71
CA VAL A 15 4.01 -7.66 -8.20
C VAL A 15 3.84 -6.21 -8.63
N GLY A 16 3.45 -5.96 -9.88
CA GLY A 16 3.21 -4.63 -10.41
C GLY A 16 2.08 -3.90 -9.67
N SER A 17 0.99 -4.59 -9.33
CA SER A 17 -0.12 -3.98 -8.59
C SER A 17 0.29 -3.55 -7.17
N PHE A 18 1.07 -4.38 -6.47
CA PHE A 18 1.63 -4.04 -5.16
C PHE A 18 2.59 -2.86 -5.24
N LEU A 19 3.52 -2.86 -6.20
CA LEU A 19 4.45 -1.75 -6.38
C LEU A 19 3.72 -0.42 -6.63
N VAL A 20 2.69 -0.43 -7.48
CA VAL A 20 1.89 0.77 -7.76
C VAL A 20 1.18 1.25 -6.48
N LEU A 21 0.55 0.36 -5.73
CA LEU A 21 -0.11 0.71 -4.46
C LEU A 21 0.87 1.27 -3.42
N ILE A 22 2.06 0.69 -3.30
CA ILE A 22 3.10 1.15 -2.36
C ILE A 22 3.58 2.55 -2.75
N LEU A 23 3.86 2.79 -4.03
CA LEU A 23 4.32 4.10 -4.51
C LEU A 23 3.24 5.16 -4.35
N LEU A 24 1.99 4.85 -4.70
CA LEU A 24 0.85 5.75 -4.47
C LEU A 24 0.62 6.01 -2.98
N GLY A 25 0.76 4.99 -2.13
CA GLY A 25 0.72 5.08 -0.67
C GLY A 25 1.76 6.06 -0.13
N THR A 26 3.01 5.88 -0.59
CA THR A 26 4.17 6.69 -0.19
C THR A 26 3.99 8.16 -0.58
N VAL A 27 3.58 8.43 -1.82
CA VAL A 27 3.30 9.79 -2.29
C VAL A 27 2.09 10.37 -1.56
N GLY A 28 1.06 9.57 -1.29
CA GLY A 28 -0.13 9.99 -0.56
C GLY A 28 0.21 10.49 0.85
N PHE A 29 1.09 9.80 1.58
CA PHE A 29 1.59 10.28 2.88
C PHE A 29 2.23 11.67 2.83
N LYS A 30 2.78 12.07 1.67
CA LYS A 30 3.49 13.33 1.48
C LYS A 30 2.61 14.45 0.92
N VAL A 31 1.61 14.10 0.11
CA VAL A 31 0.78 15.08 -0.61
C VAL A 31 -0.51 15.38 0.15
N LEU A 32 -1.06 14.40 0.89
CA LEU A 32 -2.32 14.58 1.60
C LEU A 32 -2.10 15.35 2.91
N PRO A 33 -2.78 16.50 3.10
CA PRO A 33 -2.62 17.28 4.32
C PRO A 33 -3.28 16.58 5.51
N GLY A 34 -2.66 16.69 6.68
CA GLY A 34 -3.25 16.28 7.94
C GLY A 34 -3.20 14.78 8.25
N LEU A 35 -2.38 13.99 7.56
CA LEU A 35 -2.18 12.58 7.90
C LEU A 35 -1.29 12.37 9.14
N HIS A 36 -0.39 13.31 9.45
CA HIS A 36 0.45 13.29 10.64
C HIS A 36 0.38 14.63 11.37
N ALA A 37 0.28 14.59 12.70
CA ALA A 37 0.14 15.79 13.55
C ALA A 37 1.48 16.38 14.01
N GLY A 38 2.58 15.64 13.83
CA GLY A 38 3.90 15.98 14.34
C GLY A 38 4.90 16.38 13.26
N ALA A 39 6.15 15.94 13.46
CA ALA A 39 7.26 16.15 12.54
C ALA A 39 6.97 15.58 11.14
N GLU A 40 7.62 16.12 10.12
CA GLU A 40 7.51 15.56 8.77
C GLU A 40 8.00 14.12 8.74
N LEU A 41 7.16 13.21 8.23
CA LEU A 41 7.54 11.81 8.00
C LEU A 41 8.63 11.75 6.93
N SER A 42 9.76 11.08 7.14
CA SER A 42 10.79 10.94 6.10
C SER A 42 10.25 10.20 4.87
N TRP A 43 10.82 10.41 3.69
CA TRP A 43 10.46 9.65 2.48
C TRP A 43 10.69 8.15 2.65
N LEU A 44 11.76 7.77 3.34
CA LEU A 44 12.08 6.37 3.62
C LEU A 44 11.05 5.76 4.58
N ASP A 45 10.69 6.50 5.63
CA ASP A 45 9.70 6.05 6.61
C ASP A 45 8.31 5.93 6.00
N ALA A 46 7.94 6.86 5.12
CA ALA A 46 6.70 6.80 4.34
C ALA A 46 6.67 5.56 3.43
N LEU A 47 7.78 5.27 2.72
CA LEU A 47 7.90 4.10 1.86
C LEU A 47 7.81 2.81 2.65
N PHE A 48 8.49 2.75 3.80
CA PHE A 48 8.45 1.59 4.70
C PHE A 48 7.03 1.37 5.26
N THR A 49 6.40 2.44 5.74
CA THR A 49 5.04 2.39 6.31
C THR A 49 4.03 1.95 5.25
N ALA A 50 4.09 2.50 4.04
CA ALA A 50 3.23 2.09 2.94
C ALA A 50 3.46 0.63 2.53
N THR A 51 4.72 0.19 2.44
CA THR A 51 5.06 -1.21 2.15
C THR A 51 4.52 -2.16 3.21
N SER A 52 4.72 -1.82 4.49
CA SER A 52 4.27 -2.65 5.60
C SER A 52 2.75 -2.76 5.67
N ALA A 53 2.05 -1.65 5.40
CA ALA A 53 0.59 -1.62 5.33
C ALA A 53 0.06 -2.47 4.16
N VAL A 54 0.55 -2.25 2.93
CA VAL A 54 0.09 -2.97 1.74
C VAL A 54 0.43 -4.47 1.80
N CYS A 55 1.58 -4.84 2.35
CA CYS A 55 1.95 -6.25 2.55
C CYS A 55 1.33 -6.87 3.80
N VAL A 56 0.60 -6.10 4.61
CA VAL A 56 -0.06 -6.54 5.86
C VAL A 56 0.93 -7.19 6.85
N THR A 57 2.17 -6.69 6.89
CA THR A 57 3.22 -7.25 7.77
C THR A 57 3.15 -6.76 9.21
N GLY A 58 2.66 -5.54 9.44
CA GLY A 58 2.53 -4.96 10.78
C GLY A 58 3.80 -4.38 11.40
N LEU A 59 4.87 -4.21 10.62
CA LEU A 59 6.09 -3.50 11.07
C LEU A 59 5.88 -1.99 11.01
N ILE A 60 6.39 -1.27 12.02
CA ILE A 60 6.28 0.18 12.13
C ILE A 60 7.66 0.81 12.38
N VAL A 61 7.91 1.98 11.79
CA VAL A 61 9.13 2.78 12.02
C VAL A 61 8.89 3.95 12.97
N VAL A 62 7.63 4.41 13.05
CA VAL A 62 7.14 5.39 14.00
C VAL A 62 5.87 4.84 14.65
N ASP A 63 5.56 5.27 15.86
CA ASP A 63 4.34 4.81 16.55
C ASP A 63 3.09 5.25 15.79
N THR A 64 2.28 4.30 15.32
CA THR A 64 1.12 4.60 14.48
C THR A 64 0.00 5.31 15.24
N ALA A 65 -0.15 5.03 16.53
CA ALA A 65 -1.21 5.58 17.36
C ALA A 65 -0.93 7.03 17.75
N GLU A 66 0.34 7.37 17.99
CA GLU A 66 0.76 8.70 18.42
C GLU A 66 1.14 9.63 17.24
N PHE A 67 1.79 9.11 16.21
CA PHE A 67 2.34 9.95 15.13
C PHE A 67 1.29 10.36 14.09
N PHE A 68 0.42 9.42 13.70
CA PHE A 68 -0.60 9.67 12.69
C PHE A 68 -1.88 10.19 13.31
N THR A 69 -2.53 11.12 12.62
CA THR A 69 -3.87 11.57 13.00
C THR A 69 -4.88 10.45 12.76
N THR A 70 -6.12 10.63 13.23
CA THR A 70 -7.23 9.73 12.89
C THR A 70 -7.39 9.54 11.38
N TRP A 71 -7.13 10.59 10.58
CA TRP A 71 -7.14 10.50 9.12
C TRP A 71 -5.94 9.73 8.56
N GLY A 72 -4.75 9.89 9.14
CA GLY A 72 -3.57 9.07 8.83
C GLY A 72 -3.78 7.60 9.12
N GLN A 73 -4.36 7.28 10.27
CA GLN A 73 -4.72 5.91 10.65
C GLN A 73 -5.76 5.32 9.69
N ALA A 74 -6.78 6.09 9.31
CA ALA A 74 -7.75 5.66 8.30
C ALA A 74 -7.08 5.39 6.94
N TYR A 75 -6.12 6.22 6.54
CA TYR A 75 -5.36 6.01 5.31
C TYR A 75 -4.53 4.72 5.35
N ILE A 76 -3.85 4.45 6.47
CA ILE A 76 -3.12 3.19 6.70
C ILE A 76 -4.07 1.99 6.61
N LEU A 77 -5.26 2.08 7.22
CA LEU A 77 -6.28 1.02 7.14
C LEU A 77 -6.73 0.76 5.71
N VAL A 78 -6.90 1.80 4.89
CA VAL A 78 -7.22 1.65 3.46
C VAL A 78 -6.11 0.90 2.73
N LEU A 79 -4.85 1.25 2.96
CA LEU A 79 -3.70 0.55 2.37
C LEU A 79 -3.65 -0.92 2.77
N ILE A 80 -3.90 -1.23 4.05
CA ILE A 80 -4.00 -2.61 4.56
C ILE A 80 -5.10 -3.39 3.84
N GLN A 81 -6.30 -2.80 3.71
CA GLN A 81 -7.41 -3.47 3.05
C GLN A 81 -7.16 -3.69 1.56
N LEU A 82 -6.60 -2.70 0.85
CA LEU A 82 -6.25 -2.85 -0.56
C LEU A 82 -5.19 -3.94 -0.77
N GLY A 83 -4.20 -4.00 0.13
CA GLY A 83 -3.20 -5.06 0.17
C GLY A 83 -3.80 -6.45 0.37
N GLY A 84 -4.61 -6.62 1.41
CA GLY A 84 -5.26 -7.89 1.74
C GLY A 84 -6.22 -8.39 0.65
N LEU A 85 -7.03 -7.48 0.08
CA LEU A 85 -7.95 -7.81 -1.03
C LEU A 85 -7.20 -8.21 -2.30
N GLY A 86 -6.03 -7.62 -2.54
CA GLY A 86 -5.15 -7.98 -3.66
C GLY A 86 -4.73 -9.44 -3.63
N ILE A 87 -4.29 -9.95 -2.46
CA ILE A 87 -3.89 -11.35 -2.29
C ILE A 87 -5.07 -12.30 -2.55
N ILE A 88 -6.23 -12.01 -1.97
CA ILE A 88 -7.42 -12.87 -2.07
C ILE A 88 -7.91 -12.95 -3.52
N SER A 89 -7.95 -11.82 -4.22
CA SER A 89 -8.42 -11.75 -5.61
C SER A 89 -7.50 -12.56 -6.55
N PHE A 90 -6.19 -12.40 -6.43
CA PHE A 90 -5.23 -13.16 -7.23
C PHE A 90 -5.26 -14.65 -6.90
N THR A 91 -5.37 -15.00 -5.62
CA THR A 91 -5.51 -16.40 -5.18
C THR A 91 -6.76 -17.04 -5.77
N SER A 92 -7.89 -16.32 -5.80
CA SER A 92 -9.12 -16.79 -6.41
C SER A 92 -8.99 -17.02 -7.91
N VAL A 93 -8.32 -16.12 -8.64
CA VAL A 93 -8.10 -16.30 -10.09
C VAL A 93 -7.24 -17.54 -10.34
N ILE A 94 -6.16 -17.73 -9.59
CA ILE A 94 -5.27 -18.89 -9.76
C ILE A 94 -5.97 -20.21 -9.42
N ILE A 95 -6.81 -20.25 -8.39
CA ILE A 95 -7.51 -21.49 -7.98
C ILE A 95 -8.69 -21.82 -8.89
N SER A 96 -9.35 -20.81 -9.47
CA SER A 96 -10.53 -20.99 -10.32
C SER A 96 -10.23 -21.26 -11.80
N THR A 97 -8.95 -21.15 -12.21
CA THR A 97 -8.44 -21.53 -13.54
C THR A 97 -7.71 -22.85 -13.49
#